data_AF-A0A1I7H3V5-F1
#
_entry.id   AF-A0A1I7H3V5-F1
#
_cell.length_a   1.000
_cell.length_b   1.000
_cell.length_c   1.000
_cell.angle_alpha   90.00
_cell.angle_beta   90.00
_cell.angle_gamma   90.00
#
_symmetry.space_group_name_H-M   'P 1'
#
loop_
_entity.id
_entity.type
_entity.pdbx_description
1 polymer ?
#
loop_
_entity_poly.entity_id
_entity_poly.type
_entity_poly.pdbx_seq_one_letter_code
_entity_poly.pdbx_strand_id
1 'polypeptide(L)'
;MKKINKKQVAEILGVHTKSLSRWDNEKIKYELAKACYKVNDIAKEGRSIYFYIQYEEYSQSNYEHLQEVFKVKDIESLKRYTKRKAESIEKEELINRYELCKETNIAETTSKRYDTKLIEKGIFEKLDDVLYICVDKKTRKRVLVDREAYNNYWIKNSAINKELKSLGKRYLQGEITINDYNYLRDIILSKSETPYMYYKVNKLVVKYDNYLYKMLIEGEEKPLLFLLIGNMCGLAI
;
A
#
# COMPACT_ATOMS: atom_id res chain seq x y z
N MET A 1 -33.71 9.25 4.61
CA MET A 1 -34.08 8.41 3.45
C MET A 1 -34.06 9.27 2.20
N LYS A 2 -33.38 8.85 1.13
CA LYS A 2 -33.16 9.62 -0.10
C LYS A 2 -33.73 8.86 -1.30
N LYS A 3 -34.49 9.55 -2.15
CA LYS A 3 -35.01 9.00 -3.42
C LYS A 3 -34.00 9.26 -4.53
N ILE A 4 -33.57 8.22 -5.23
CA ILE A 4 -32.61 8.33 -6.33
C ILE A 4 -33.07 7.57 -7.59
N ASN A 5 -32.72 8.09 -8.76
CA ASN A 5 -32.96 7.43 -10.06
C ASN A 5 -31.75 6.61 -10.52
N LYS A 6 -31.88 5.82 -11.60
CA LYS A 6 -30.78 5.02 -12.15
C LYS A 6 -29.53 5.83 -12.55
N LYS A 7 -29.67 7.10 -12.95
CA LYS A 7 -28.51 7.94 -13.26
C LYS A 7 -27.72 8.25 -11.99
N GLN A 8 -28.42 8.61 -10.92
CA GLN A 8 -27.82 8.87 -9.60
C GLN A 8 -27.26 7.60 -8.96
N VAL A 9 -27.88 6.44 -9.17
CA VAL A 9 -27.29 5.14 -8.77
C VAL A 9 -25.97 4.91 -9.50
N ALA A 10 -25.93 5.17 -10.81
CA ALA A 10 -24.71 5.02 -11.60
C ALA A 10 -23.59 5.95 -11.13
N GLU A 11 -23.94 7.19 -10.75
CA GLU A 11 -23.02 8.14 -10.12
C GLU A 11 -22.49 7.64 -8.76
N ILE A 12 -23.38 7.17 -7.88
CA ILE A 12 -23.00 6.61 -6.56
C ILE A 12 -22.07 5.40 -6.69
N LEU A 13 -22.33 4.53 -7.67
CA LEU A 13 -21.58 3.30 -7.87
C LEU A 13 -20.35 3.48 -8.79
N GLY A 14 -20.13 4.66 -9.36
CA GLY A 14 -19.02 4.93 -10.28
C GLY A 14 -19.08 4.11 -11.58
N VAL A 15 -20.28 3.76 -12.04
CA VAL A 15 -20.47 2.93 -13.25
C VAL A 15 -21.18 3.69 -14.36
N HIS A 16 -20.93 3.32 -15.61
CA HIS A 16 -21.63 3.92 -16.74
C HIS A 16 -23.12 3.52 -16.73
N THR A 17 -24.03 4.45 -17.02
CA THR A 17 -25.50 4.23 -17.02
C THR A 17 -25.93 3.07 -17.95
N LYS A 18 -25.27 2.92 -19.11
CA LYS A 18 -25.45 1.75 -20.02
C LYS A 18 -25.07 0.40 -19.39
N SER A 19 -24.14 0.38 -18.44
CA SER A 19 -23.79 -0.85 -17.71
C SER A 19 -24.87 -1.17 -16.69
N LEU A 20 -25.35 -0.13 -15.98
CA LEU A 20 -26.42 -0.25 -14.99
C LEU A 20 -27.77 -0.68 -15.60
N SER A 21 -28.03 -0.36 -16.87
CA SER A 21 -29.26 -0.79 -17.55
C SER A 21 -29.33 -2.29 -17.79
N ARG A 22 -28.19 -3.00 -17.75
CA ARG A 22 -28.10 -4.46 -17.88
C ARG A 22 -28.18 -5.20 -16.54
N TRP A 23 -28.22 -4.47 -15.43
CA TRP A 23 -28.28 -5.07 -14.10
C TRP A 23 -29.74 -5.23 -13.68
N ASP A 24 -30.04 -6.37 -13.08
CA ASP A 24 -31.29 -6.57 -12.35
C ASP A 24 -31.31 -5.76 -11.04
N ASN A 25 -32.49 -5.67 -10.44
CA ASN A 25 -32.67 -4.89 -9.21
C ASN A 25 -31.89 -5.49 -8.03
N GLU A 26 -31.73 -6.81 -7.97
CA GLU A 26 -31.01 -7.49 -6.88
C GLU A 26 -29.50 -7.19 -6.93
N LYS A 27 -28.92 -7.19 -8.12
CA LYS A 27 -27.54 -6.74 -8.34
C LYS A 27 -27.36 -5.28 -7.97
N ILE A 28 -28.30 -4.41 -8.33
CA ILE A 28 -28.24 -2.99 -7.95
C ILE A 28 -28.32 -2.84 -6.43
N LYS A 29 -29.21 -3.57 -5.74
CA LYS A 29 -29.28 -3.59 -4.27
C LYS A 29 -27.95 -4.04 -3.67
N TYR A 30 -27.36 -5.12 -4.19
CA TYR A 30 -26.09 -5.65 -3.72
C TYR A 30 -24.94 -4.64 -3.87
N GLU A 31 -24.83 -3.97 -5.01
CA GLU A 31 -23.79 -2.96 -5.23
C GLU A 31 -24.04 -1.68 -4.41
N LEU A 32 -25.30 -1.27 -4.22
CA LEU A 32 -25.65 -0.17 -3.29
C LEU A 32 -25.34 -0.53 -1.84
N ALA A 33 -25.56 -1.78 -1.44
CA ALA A 33 -25.21 -2.27 -0.11
C ALA A 33 -23.68 -2.24 0.12
N LYS A 34 -22.87 -2.58 -0.91
CA LYS A 34 -21.41 -2.36 -0.86
C LYS A 34 -21.05 -0.88 -0.69
N ALA A 35 -21.87 0.01 -1.24
CA ALA A 35 -21.74 1.46 -1.07
C ALA A 35 -22.44 1.99 0.21
N CYS A 36 -22.82 1.12 1.15
CA CYS A 36 -23.41 1.47 2.47
C CYS A 36 -24.80 2.09 2.38
N TYR A 37 -25.50 1.80 1.30
CA TYR A 37 -26.89 2.18 1.12
C TYR A 37 -27.76 0.93 1.20
N LYS A 38 -28.65 0.91 2.18
CA LYS A 38 -29.78 0.00 2.15
C LYS A 38 -30.83 0.54 1.21
N VAL A 39 -31.29 -0.32 0.30
CA VAL A 39 -32.48 -0.04 -0.51
C VAL A 39 -33.69 -0.47 0.31
N ASN A 40 -34.42 0.50 0.85
CA ASN A 40 -35.65 0.27 1.62
C ASN A 40 -36.83 -0.07 0.71
N ASP A 41 -36.88 0.53 -0.48
CA ASP A 41 -37.94 0.29 -1.46
C ASP A 41 -37.49 0.59 -2.89
N ILE A 42 -38.17 0.00 -3.87
CA ILE A 42 -37.99 0.25 -5.30
C ILE A 42 -39.37 0.50 -5.91
N ALA A 43 -39.63 1.74 -6.32
CA ALA A 43 -40.89 2.09 -6.98
C ALA A 43 -40.68 2.40 -8.46
N LYS A 44 -41.65 2.00 -9.28
CA LYS A 44 -41.77 2.45 -10.66
C LYS A 44 -42.76 3.60 -10.71
N GLU A 45 -42.29 4.78 -11.08
CA GLU A 45 -43.13 5.97 -11.24
C GLU A 45 -43.06 6.41 -12.70
N GLY A 46 -44.16 6.22 -13.43
CA GLY A 46 -44.22 6.41 -14.88
C GLY A 46 -43.24 5.49 -15.62
N ARG A 47 -42.34 6.09 -16.42
CA ARG A 47 -41.31 5.36 -17.19
C ARG A 47 -40.01 5.15 -16.43
N SER A 48 -39.91 5.61 -15.18
CA SER A 48 -38.66 5.62 -14.41
C SER A 48 -38.74 4.70 -13.19
N ILE A 49 -37.60 4.12 -12.83
CA ILE A 49 -37.42 3.33 -11.60
C ILE A 49 -36.65 4.20 -10.61
N TYR A 50 -37.17 4.27 -9.38
CA TYR A 50 -36.58 4.98 -8.26
C TYR A 50 -36.22 4.02 -7.14
N PHE A 51 -35.08 4.27 -6.51
CA PHE A 51 -34.59 3.54 -5.34
C PHE A 51 -34.72 4.46 -4.13
N TYR A 52 -35.44 4.00 -3.11
CA TYR A 52 -35.52 4.65 -1.82
C TYR A 52 -34.42 4.09 -0.95
N ILE A 53 -33.34 4.86 -0.83
CA ILE A 53 -32.14 4.43 -0.13
C ILE A 53 -32.05 5.10 1.23
N GLN A 54 -31.47 4.39 2.18
CA GLN A 54 -31.01 4.93 3.44
C GLN A 54 -29.54 4.59 3.54
N TYR A 55 -28.74 5.59 3.89
CA TYR A 55 -27.38 5.32 4.31
C TYR A 55 -27.49 4.54 5.63
N GLU A 56 -27.13 3.26 5.58
CA GLU A 56 -26.94 2.46 6.78
C GLU A 56 -25.45 2.48 7.03
N GLU A 57 -25.03 3.36 7.93
CA GLU A 57 -23.73 3.28 8.58
C GLU A 57 -23.62 1.84 9.13
N TYR A 58 -22.59 1.11 8.70
CA TYR A 58 -22.50 -0.35 8.82
C TYR A 58 -22.94 -0.88 10.20
N SER A 59 -23.96 -1.74 10.23
CA SER A 59 -24.31 -2.58 11.39
C SER A 59 -23.51 -3.88 11.46
N GLN A 60 -22.75 -4.22 10.40
CA GLN A 60 -21.64 -5.17 10.51
C GLN A 60 -20.46 -4.46 11.15
N SER A 61 -19.76 -5.10 12.09
CA SER A 61 -18.54 -4.49 12.61
C SER A 61 -17.60 -4.24 11.43
N ASN A 62 -17.09 -3.01 11.27
CA ASN A 62 -16.17 -2.64 10.19
C ASN A 62 -15.01 -3.65 10.07
N TYR A 63 -14.65 -4.31 11.17
CA TYR A 63 -13.65 -5.38 11.22
C TYR A 63 -14.03 -6.64 10.45
N GLU A 64 -15.25 -7.16 10.60
CA GLU A 64 -15.70 -8.38 9.91
C GLU A 64 -15.76 -8.17 8.39
N HIS A 65 -16.30 -7.02 7.96
CA HIS A 65 -16.34 -6.66 6.54
C HIS A 65 -14.93 -6.56 5.94
N LEU A 66 -14.00 -5.89 6.63
CA LEU A 66 -12.63 -5.76 6.15
C LEU A 66 -11.86 -7.09 6.17
N GLN A 67 -12.07 -7.93 7.18
CA GLN A 67 -11.52 -9.28 7.22
C GLN A 67 -12.02 -10.11 6.04
N GLU A 68 -13.30 -10.02 5.70
CA GLU A 68 -13.89 -10.73 4.56
C GLU A 68 -13.33 -10.21 3.22
N VAL A 69 -13.33 -8.89 3.02
CA VAL A 69 -12.90 -8.25 1.77
C VAL A 69 -11.42 -8.50 1.47
N PHE A 70 -10.56 -8.42 2.48
CA PHE A 70 -9.11 -8.60 2.33
C PHE A 70 -8.64 -10.02 2.68
N LYS A 71 -9.49 -10.88 3.24
CA LYS A 71 -9.15 -12.23 3.72
C LYS A 71 -7.86 -12.22 4.55
N VAL A 72 -7.77 -11.30 5.51
CA VAL A 72 -6.61 -11.15 6.40
C VAL A 72 -6.98 -11.64 7.80
N LYS A 73 -6.09 -12.44 8.40
CA LYS A 73 -6.29 -12.97 9.77
C LYS A 73 -6.15 -11.89 10.84
N ASP A 74 -5.23 -10.95 10.61
CA ASP A 74 -4.93 -9.85 11.52
C ASP A 74 -5.19 -8.53 10.79
N ILE A 75 -6.40 -8.01 10.99
CA ILE A 75 -6.84 -6.79 10.35
C ILE A 75 -6.15 -5.56 10.95
N GLU A 76 -5.91 -5.54 12.26
CA GLU A 76 -5.31 -4.41 12.97
C GLU A 76 -3.88 -4.12 12.48
N SER A 77 -3.10 -5.19 12.26
CA SER A 77 -1.79 -5.07 11.60
C SER A 77 -1.90 -4.51 10.18
N LEU A 78 -2.86 -4.98 9.36
CA LEU A 78 -3.06 -4.42 8.01
C LEU A 78 -3.37 -2.92 8.08
N LYS A 79 -4.19 -2.48 9.04
CA LYS A 79 -4.59 -1.08 9.17
C LYS A 79 -3.41 -0.18 9.53
N ARG A 80 -2.65 -0.54 10.57
CA ARG A 80 -1.43 0.17 10.97
C ARG A 80 -0.41 0.25 9.85
N TYR A 81 -0.19 -0.86 9.14
CA TYR A 81 0.69 -0.89 7.97
C TYR A 81 0.25 0.08 6.88
N THR A 82 -1.02 0.00 6.49
CA THR A 82 -1.56 0.78 5.35
C THR A 82 -1.49 2.27 5.63
N LYS A 83 -1.81 2.69 6.87
CA LYS A 83 -1.67 4.07 7.33
C LYS A 83 -0.24 4.58 7.18
N ARG A 84 0.73 3.88 7.80
CA ARG A 84 2.15 4.28 7.75
C ARG A 84 2.72 4.25 6.33
N LYS A 85 2.33 3.24 5.54
CA LYS A 85 2.76 3.11 4.15
C LYS A 85 2.36 4.32 3.33
N ALA A 86 1.13 4.79 3.49
CA ALA A 86 0.64 5.96 2.77
C ALA A 86 1.25 7.27 3.27
N GLU A 87 1.41 7.46 4.58
CA GLU A 87 2.14 8.61 5.14
C GLU A 87 3.54 8.73 4.51
N SER A 88 4.23 7.59 4.29
CA SER A 88 5.54 7.55 3.64
C SER A 88 5.53 7.78 2.12
N ILE A 89 4.37 7.64 1.48
CA ILE A 89 4.19 7.90 0.05
C ILE A 89 3.82 9.37 -0.18
N GLU A 90 2.95 9.93 0.67
CA GLU A 90 2.46 11.31 0.56
C GLU A 90 3.47 12.35 1.03
N LYS A 91 4.34 11.99 1.99
CA LYS A 91 5.46 12.84 2.43
C LYS A 91 6.69 12.58 1.57
N GLU A 92 7.59 13.57 1.50
CA GLU A 92 8.94 13.38 0.93
C GLU A 92 9.79 12.37 1.73
N GLU A 93 9.33 11.99 2.93
CA GLU A 93 9.99 11.02 3.80
C GLU A 93 9.71 9.59 3.34
N LEU A 94 10.51 9.12 2.38
CA LEU A 94 10.48 7.75 1.91
C LEU A 94 11.07 6.81 2.97
N ILE A 95 10.21 5.94 3.52
CA ILE A 95 10.63 4.89 4.46
C ILE A 95 10.84 3.57 3.73
N ASN A 96 11.99 2.93 3.95
CA ASN A 96 12.24 1.60 3.40
C ASN A 96 11.32 0.58 4.09
N ARG A 97 11.00 -0.52 3.39
CA ARG A 97 10.05 -1.51 3.91
C ARG A 97 10.50 -2.10 5.25
N TYR A 98 11.79 -2.35 5.45
CA TYR A 98 12.32 -2.94 6.68
C TYR A 98 11.98 -2.10 7.90
N GLU A 99 12.24 -0.79 7.84
CA GLU A 99 11.95 0.13 8.95
C GLU A 99 10.45 0.30 9.17
N LEU A 100 9.68 0.43 8.09
CA LEU A 100 8.21 0.46 8.15
C LEU A 100 7.64 -0.80 8.83
N CYS A 101 8.15 -1.98 8.47
CA CYS A 101 7.78 -3.27 9.04
C CYS A 101 8.17 -3.38 10.53
N LYS A 102 9.35 -2.85 10.88
CA LYS A 102 9.83 -2.82 12.26
C LYS A 102 8.94 -1.96 13.17
N GLU A 103 8.54 -0.77 12.72
CA GLU A 103 7.66 0.12 13.49
C GLU A 103 6.26 -0.44 13.67
N THR A 104 5.76 -1.14 12.65
CA THR A 104 4.41 -1.73 12.65
C THR A 104 4.35 -3.13 13.26
N ASN A 105 5.50 -3.71 13.65
CA ASN A 105 5.65 -5.08 14.11
C ASN A 105 5.10 -6.13 13.11
N ILE A 106 5.31 -5.91 11.81
CA ILE A 106 4.82 -6.77 10.73
C ILE A 106 5.98 -7.39 9.98
N ALA A 107 5.91 -8.69 9.71
CA ALA A 107 6.94 -9.36 8.91
C ALA A 107 6.98 -8.83 7.47
N GLU A 108 8.17 -8.70 6.88
CA GLU A 108 8.34 -8.23 5.49
C GLU A 108 7.63 -9.10 4.44
N THR A 109 7.49 -10.40 4.70
CA THR A 109 6.74 -11.32 3.83
C THR A 109 5.24 -11.03 3.89
N THR A 110 4.72 -10.73 5.08
CA THR A 110 3.33 -10.33 5.29
C THR A 110 3.04 -8.97 4.65
N SER A 111 3.95 -8.00 4.79
CA SER A 111 3.77 -6.68 4.17
C SER A 111 3.80 -6.73 2.63
N LYS A 112 4.67 -7.56 2.04
CA LYS A 112 4.62 -7.85 0.59
C LYS A 112 3.26 -8.37 0.16
N ARG A 113 2.67 -9.29 0.93
CA ARG A 113 1.34 -9.84 0.64
C ARG A 113 0.24 -8.77 0.77
N TYR A 114 0.35 -7.86 1.74
CA TYR A 114 -0.56 -6.73 1.88
C TYR A 114 -0.48 -5.79 0.68
N ASP A 115 0.72 -5.40 0.25
CA ASP A 115 0.91 -4.59 -0.96
C ASP A 115 0.25 -5.24 -2.18
N THR A 116 0.46 -6.54 -2.39
CA THR A 116 -0.16 -7.28 -3.51
C THR A 116 -1.69 -7.23 -3.43
N LYS A 117 -2.28 -7.49 -2.26
CA LYS A 117 -3.74 -7.45 -2.09
C LYS A 117 -4.32 -6.06 -2.32
N LEU A 118 -3.65 -5.01 -1.85
CA LEU A 118 -4.06 -3.62 -2.07
C LEU A 118 -4.01 -3.26 -3.56
N ILE A 119 -3.02 -3.79 -4.30
CA ILE A 119 -2.92 -3.63 -5.76
C ILE A 119 -4.01 -4.42 -6.49
N GLU A 120 -4.24 -5.69 -6.14
CA GLU A 120 -5.30 -6.52 -6.73
C GLU A 120 -6.69 -5.93 -6.53
N LYS A 121 -6.91 -5.28 -5.39
CA LYS A 121 -8.15 -4.57 -5.08
C LYS A 121 -8.21 -3.18 -5.71
N GLY A 122 -7.18 -2.77 -6.45
CA GLY A 122 -7.06 -1.48 -7.13
C GLY A 122 -6.86 -0.29 -6.21
N ILE A 123 -6.64 -0.51 -4.91
CA ILE A 123 -6.45 0.55 -3.91
C ILE A 123 -5.14 1.26 -4.14
N PHE A 124 -4.09 0.49 -4.40
CA PHE A 124 -2.81 1.01 -4.85
C PHE A 124 -2.60 0.71 -6.33
N GLU A 125 -2.06 1.69 -7.04
CA GLU A 125 -1.51 1.52 -8.37
C GLU A 125 0.00 1.45 -8.27
N LYS A 126 0.58 0.43 -8.91
CA LYS A 126 2.02 0.32 -9.03
C LYS A 126 2.47 1.17 -10.21
N LEU A 127 3.27 2.19 -9.93
CA LEU A 127 3.90 2.97 -10.98
C LEU A 127 5.18 2.26 -11.43
N ASP A 128 5.52 2.45 -12.72
CA ASP A 128 6.78 1.99 -13.28
C ASP A 128 8.00 2.78 -12.76
N ASP A 129 7.75 3.95 -12.15
CA ASP A 129 8.77 4.77 -11.52
C ASP A 129 9.30 4.10 -10.25
N VAL A 130 10.43 3.42 -10.41
CA VAL A 130 11.19 2.88 -9.29
C VAL A 130 12.01 4.01 -8.67
N LEU A 131 11.99 4.09 -7.34
CA LEU A 131 12.87 4.95 -6.56
C LEU A 131 14.09 4.17 -6.09
N TYR A 132 15.27 4.76 -6.24
CA TYR A 132 16.51 4.20 -5.72
C TYR A 132 16.96 5.02 -4.52
N ILE A 133 17.26 4.34 -3.41
CA ILE A 133 17.58 4.98 -2.14
C ILE A 133 18.93 4.48 -1.67
N CYS A 134 19.78 5.40 -1.25
CA CYS A 134 21.02 5.15 -0.53
C CYS A 134 20.78 5.44 0.96
N VAL A 135 21.24 4.54 1.84
CA VAL A 135 21.11 4.66 3.30
C VAL A 135 22.49 4.55 3.95
N ASP A 136 22.88 5.54 4.74
CA ASP A 136 24.09 5.47 5.55
C ASP A 136 23.93 4.44 6.68
N LYS A 137 24.85 3.48 6.78
CA LYS A 137 24.84 2.40 7.78
C LYS A 137 25.01 2.91 9.21
N LYS A 138 25.79 3.99 9.40
CA LYS A 138 26.06 4.60 10.71
C LYS A 138 24.94 5.55 11.12
N THR A 139 24.59 6.49 10.24
CA THR A 139 23.65 7.57 10.58
C THR A 139 22.19 7.23 10.26
N ARG A 140 21.94 6.20 9.46
CA ARG A 140 20.62 5.82 8.94
C ARG A 140 19.94 6.89 8.06
N LYS A 141 20.66 7.96 7.71
CA LYS A 141 20.17 8.99 6.79
C LYS A 141 19.94 8.39 5.40
N ARG A 142 18.88 8.84 4.73
CA ARG A 142 18.46 8.37 3.41
C ARG A 142 18.59 9.47 2.38
N VAL A 143 19.03 9.10 1.19
CA VAL A 143 19.17 10.01 0.04
C VAL A 143 18.63 9.31 -1.21
N LEU A 144 17.83 10.02 -2.00
CA LEU A 144 17.42 9.57 -3.32
C LEU A 144 18.64 9.57 -4.25
N VAL A 145 18.80 8.48 -4.99
CA VAL A 145 19.87 8.34 -5.98
C VAL A 145 19.27 7.96 -7.32
N ASP A 146 20.01 8.22 -8.40
CA ASP A 146 19.62 7.76 -9.72
C ASP A 146 19.86 6.25 -9.89
N ARG A 147 19.36 5.72 -11.01
CA ARG A 147 19.51 4.31 -11.39
C ARG A 147 20.97 3.92 -11.62
N GLU A 148 21.79 4.84 -12.10
CA GLU A 148 23.18 4.57 -12.47
C GLU A 148 24.04 4.33 -11.21
N ALA A 149 23.92 5.22 -10.23
CA ALA A 149 24.56 5.08 -8.92
C ALA A 149 24.15 3.75 -8.23
N TYR A 150 22.87 3.40 -8.26
CA TYR A 150 22.39 2.10 -7.77
C TYR A 150 23.04 0.93 -8.52
N ASN A 151 23.06 0.95 -9.85
CA ASN A 151 23.62 -0.14 -10.65
C ASN A 151 25.13 -0.29 -10.43
N ASN A 152 25.86 0.82 -10.41
CA ASN A 152 27.31 0.85 -10.21
C ASN A 152 27.71 0.22 -8.86
N TYR A 153 26.95 0.49 -7.81
CA TYR A 153 27.12 -0.16 -6.51
C TYR A 153 27.05 -1.70 -6.61
N TRP A 154 26.03 -2.23 -7.27
CA TRP A 154 25.83 -3.68 -7.40
C TRP A 154 26.82 -4.33 -8.36
N ILE A 155 27.22 -3.64 -9.43
CA ILE A 155 28.27 -4.10 -10.35
C ILE A 155 29.59 -4.25 -9.59
N LYS A 156 29.98 -3.23 -8.82
CA LYS A 156 31.20 -3.25 -7.99
C LYS A 156 31.19 -4.42 -7.01
N ASN A 157 30.09 -4.60 -6.27
CA ASN A 157 29.97 -5.71 -5.31
C ASN A 157 29.97 -7.09 -5.99
N SER A 158 29.39 -7.20 -7.19
CA SER A 158 29.43 -8.43 -7.98
C SER A 158 30.87 -8.78 -8.41
N ALA A 159 31.65 -7.79 -8.85
CA ALA A 159 33.06 -7.98 -9.19
C ALA A 159 33.89 -8.43 -7.98
N ILE A 160 33.70 -7.79 -6.83
CA ILE A 160 34.37 -8.15 -5.58
C ILE A 160 34.02 -9.59 -5.16
N ASN A 161 32.74 -9.98 -5.24
CA ASN A 161 32.33 -11.35 -4.94
C ASN A 161 32.96 -12.38 -5.88
N LYS A 162 33.17 -12.03 -7.15
CA LYS A 162 33.90 -12.88 -8.10
C LYS A 162 35.37 -13.03 -7.70
N GLU A 163 36.03 -11.93 -7.31
CA GLU A 163 37.42 -11.96 -6.83
C GLU A 163 37.56 -12.79 -5.55
N LEU A 164 36.67 -12.63 -4.57
CA LEU A 164 36.67 -13.43 -3.34
C LEU A 164 36.48 -14.92 -3.61
N LYS A 165 35.57 -15.27 -4.53
CA LYS A 165 35.39 -16.67 -4.96
C LYS A 165 36.63 -17.22 -5.65
N SER A 166 37.28 -16.43 -6.50
CA SER A 166 38.52 -16.80 -7.16
C SER A 166 39.64 -17.03 -6.13
N LEU A 167 39.81 -16.10 -5.18
CA LEU A 167 40.80 -16.20 -4.10
C LEU A 167 40.57 -17.46 -3.25
N GLY A 168 39.31 -17.76 -2.90
CA GLY A 168 38.95 -18.98 -2.20
C GLY A 168 39.32 -20.26 -2.96
N LYS A 169 39.12 -20.29 -4.29
CA LYS A 169 39.54 -21.42 -5.12
C LYS A 169 41.06 -21.60 -5.11
N ARG A 170 41.82 -20.53 -5.30
CA ARG A 170 43.29 -20.56 -5.30
C ARG A 170 43.86 -21.08 -3.98
N TYR A 171 43.27 -20.67 -2.86
CA TYR A 171 43.61 -21.22 -1.55
C TYR A 171 43.29 -22.73 -1.44
N LEU A 172 42.10 -23.16 -1.84
CA LEU A 172 41.70 -24.58 -1.82
C LEU A 172 42.58 -25.45 -2.74
N GLN A 173 43.14 -24.88 -3.80
CA GLN A 173 44.07 -25.51 -4.73
C GLN A 173 45.52 -25.51 -4.21
N GLY A 174 45.80 -24.88 -3.07
CA GLY A 174 47.14 -24.78 -2.49
C GLY A 174 48.07 -23.78 -3.19
N GLU A 175 47.55 -22.93 -4.08
CA GLU A 175 48.34 -21.93 -4.82
C GLU A 175 48.83 -20.78 -3.95
N ILE A 176 48.17 -20.53 -2.82
CA ILE A 176 48.47 -19.47 -1.88
C ILE A 176 48.36 -19.98 -0.45
N THR A 177 49.14 -19.42 0.47
CA THR A 177 49.08 -19.79 1.89
C THR A 177 47.83 -19.22 2.57
N ILE A 178 47.50 -19.72 3.76
CA ILE A 178 46.42 -19.16 4.57
C ILE A 178 46.68 -17.70 4.97
N ASN A 179 47.95 -17.33 5.16
CA ASN A 179 48.33 -15.95 5.50
C ASN A 179 48.11 -15.02 4.30
N ASP A 180 48.52 -15.44 3.10
CA ASP A 180 48.28 -14.68 1.86
C ASP A 180 46.79 -14.56 1.57
N TYR A 181 46.03 -15.64 1.77
CA TYR A 181 44.58 -15.65 1.64
C TYR A 181 43.93 -14.63 2.56
N ASN A 182 44.27 -14.64 3.85
CA ASN A 182 43.69 -13.71 4.83
C ASN A 182 44.03 -12.26 4.50
N TYR A 183 45.31 -11.99 4.19
CA TYR A 183 45.76 -10.64 3.81
C TYR A 183 45.04 -10.10 2.57
N LEU A 184 44.99 -10.89 1.49
CA LEU A 184 44.33 -10.48 0.24
C LEU A 184 42.81 -10.37 0.40
N ARG A 185 42.19 -11.26 1.17
CA ARG A 185 40.76 -11.20 1.49
C ARG A 185 40.43 -9.87 2.16
N ASP A 186 41.20 -9.48 3.15
CA ASP A 186 40.93 -8.26 3.92
C ASP A 186 41.11 -7.00 3.05
N ILE A 187 42.11 -6.98 2.16
CA ILE A 187 42.25 -5.94 1.13
C ILE A 187 41.02 -5.88 0.21
N ILE A 188 40.57 -7.02 -0.30
CA ILE A 188 39.41 -7.08 -1.21
C ILE A 188 38.12 -6.63 -0.49
N LEU A 189 37.94 -7.05 0.76
CA LEU A 189 36.78 -6.67 1.57
C LEU A 189 36.76 -5.18 1.88
N SER A 190 37.91 -4.57 2.21
CA SER A 190 38.00 -3.12 2.46
C SER A 190 37.60 -2.28 1.25
N LYS A 191 37.84 -2.77 0.02
CA LYS A 191 37.38 -2.12 -1.22
C LYS A 191 35.86 -2.22 -1.41
N SER A 192 35.20 -3.19 -0.76
CA SER A 192 33.75 -3.41 -0.79
C SER A 192 33.01 -2.64 0.31
N GLU A 193 33.70 -2.30 1.40
CA GLU A 193 33.10 -1.60 2.53
C GLU A 193 32.65 -0.20 2.13
N THR A 194 31.38 -0.12 1.75
CA THR A 194 30.69 1.15 1.63
C THR A 194 30.04 1.47 2.97
N PRO A 195 30.11 2.74 3.42
CA PRO A 195 29.29 3.19 4.54
C PRO A 195 27.80 3.19 4.18
N TYR A 196 27.44 2.93 2.92
CA TYR A 196 26.08 3.01 2.39
C TYR A 196 25.48 1.65 2.04
N MET A 197 24.16 1.54 2.13
CA MET A 197 23.32 0.44 1.63
C MET A 197 22.34 0.99 0.59
N TYR A 198 22.19 0.29 -0.54
CA TYR A 198 21.32 0.72 -1.63
C TYR A 198 20.08 -0.14 -1.72
N TYR A 199 18.91 0.50 -1.90
CA TYR A 199 17.61 -0.15 -1.99
C TYR A 199 16.89 0.29 -3.27
N LYS A 200 16.10 -0.64 -3.82
CA LYS A 200 15.16 -0.41 -4.90
C LYS A 200 13.75 -0.43 -4.31
N VAL A 201 13.00 0.66 -4.42
CA VAL A 201 11.64 0.80 -3.89
C VAL A 201 10.67 1.02 -5.04
N ASN A 202 9.60 0.23 -5.10
CA ASN A 202 8.52 0.47 -6.05
C ASN A 202 7.68 1.64 -5.56
N LYS A 203 7.46 2.66 -6.40
CA LYS A 203 6.51 3.72 -6.12
C LYS A 203 5.09 3.16 -6.28
N LEU A 204 4.28 3.38 -5.25
CA LEU A 204 2.86 3.05 -5.25
C LEU A 204 2.10 4.36 -5.06
N VAL A 205 0.96 4.53 -5.73
CA VAL A 205 0.06 5.67 -5.55
C VAL A 205 -1.32 5.14 -5.18
N VAL A 206 -2.02 5.85 -4.29
CA VAL A 206 -3.40 5.51 -3.92
C VAL A 206 -4.34 5.94 -5.05
N LYS A 207 -5.12 5.00 -5.59
CA LYS A 207 -5.95 5.24 -6.79
C LYS A 207 -7.40 5.59 -6.48
N TYR A 208 -7.98 4.98 -5.44
CA TYR A 208 -9.39 5.18 -5.10
C TYR A 208 -9.61 6.35 -4.14
N ASP A 209 -10.82 6.88 -4.20
CA ASP A 209 -11.34 7.89 -3.28
C ASP A 209 -11.17 7.42 -1.82
N ASN A 210 -11.06 8.40 -0.94
CA ASN A 210 -10.73 8.27 0.46
C ASN A 210 -11.54 7.20 1.21
N TYR A 211 -12.70 6.76 0.71
CA TYR A 211 -13.61 5.84 1.40
C TYR A 211 -13.04 4.45 1.70
N LEU A 212 -12.70 3.64 0.69
CA LEU A 212 -12.19 2.26 0.90
C LEU A 212 -10.85 2.27 1.64
N TYR A 213 -10.04 3.29 1.36
CA TYR A 213 -8.77 3.51 2.03
C TYR A 213 -8.95 3.99 3.49
N LYS A 214 -9.91 4.87 3.79
CA LYS A 214 -10.29 5.27 5.16
C LYS A 214 -10.80 4.07 5.95
N MET A 215 -11.62 3.21 5.36
CA MET A 215 -12.07 1.97 6.02
C MET A 215 -10.87 1.10 6.44
N LEU A 216 -9.84 1.02 5.60
CA LEU A 216 -8.59 0.32 5.92
C LEU A 216 -7.72 1.01 6.98
N ILE A 217 -7.97 2.25 7.36
CA ILE A 217 -7.13 3.00 8.31
C ILE A 217 -7.85 3.27 9.63
N GLU A 218 -9.17 3.43 9.61
CA GLU A 218 -10.00 3.82 10.76
C GLU A 218 -10.29 2.66 11.74
N GLY A 219 -9.32 1.78 11.99
CA GLY A 219 -9.35 0.81 13.11
C GLY A 219 -8.69 1.29 14.39
N GLU A 220 -8.07 2.47 14.38
CA GLU A 220 -7.55 3.11 15.59
C GLU A 220 -8.14 4.52 15.65
N GLU A 221 -9.31 4.61 16.29
CA GLU A 221 -9.95 5.75 16.95
C GLU A 221 -9.96 7.15 16.27
N LYS A 222 -11.14 7.58 15.79
CA LYS A 222 -12.04 8.56 16.46
C LYS A 222 -13.20 8.94 15.51
N PRO A 223 -14.47 8.61 15.85
CA PRO A 223 -15.66 9.11 15.13
C PRO A 223 -15.90 10.63 15.27
N LEU A 224 -15.01 11.38 15.93
CA LEU A 224 -15.36 12.67 16.55
C LEU A 224 -15.05 13.93 15.73
N LEU A 225 -14.48 13.83 14.52
CA LEU A 225 -14.29 15.03 13.69
C LEU A 225 -15.45 15.33 12.73
N PHE A 226 -16.28 14.33 12.39
CA PHE A 226 -17.37 14.54 11.43
C PHE A 226 -18.57 15.29 12.04
N LEU A 227 -18.69 15.30 13.38
CA LEU A 227 -19.71 16.07 14.11
C LEU A 227 -19.43 17.58 14.19
N LEU A 228 -18.19 18.04 13.93
CA LEU A 228 -17.81 19.45 14.11
C LEU A 228 -17.92 20.30 12.84
N ILE A 229 -18.04 19.71 11.65
CA ILE A 229 -18.23 20.47 10.40
C ILE A 229 -19.72 20.59 10.03
N GLY A 230 -20.56 19.66 10.52
CA GLY A 230 -22.01 19.72 10.32
C GLY A 230 -22.76 20.79 11.12
N ASN A 231 -22.11 21.41 12.13
CA ASN A 231 -22.73 22.37 13.05
C ASN A 231 -22.18 23.81 12.95
N MET A 232 -21.37 24.14 11.93
CA MET A 232 -20.84 25.50 11.73
C MET A 232 -21.44 26.25 10.53
N CYS A 233 -22.36 25.66 9.76
CA CYS A 233 -23.06 26.33 8.66
C CYS A 233 -24.56 26.52 8.90
N GLY A 234 -24.97 26.61 10.15
CA GLY A 234 -26.37 26.85 10.51
C GLY A 234 -26.51 27.40 11.92
N LEU A 235 -25.94 28.58 12.19
CA LEU A 235 -26.30 29.45 13.32
C LEU A 235 -25.57 30.79 13.21
N ALA A 236 -26.13 31.70 12.42
CA ALA A 236 -26.31 33.09 12.82
C ALA A 236 -27.34 33.73 11.88
N ILE A 237 -28.34 34.30 12.53
CA ILE A 237 -29.52 35.02 12.04
C ILE A 237 -29.13 36.18 11.13
#